data_AF-Q7P3V0-F1
#
_entry.id   AF-Q7P3V0-F1
#
_cell.length_a   1.000
_cell.length_b   1.000
_cell.length_c   1.000
_cell.angle_alpha   90.00
_cell.angle_beta   90.00
_cell.angle_gamma   90.00
#
_symmetry.space_group_name_H-M   'P 1'
#
loop_
_entity.id
_entity.type
_entity.pdbx_description
1 polymer ?
#
loop_
_entity_poly.entity_id
_entity_poly.type
_entity_poly.pdbx_seq_one_letter_code
_entity_poly.pdbx_strand_id
1 'polypeptide(L)'
;MQIKDLAPEYENLIEKTAYEEEGFAITNLDLARATANVMLGQKISKEDAEKQAKELISRQIKMVKIAKEKGVKVNENLDTISQFQDYYVGLAEKVRDEVKPTDEDLLKFFNENKSKYSIPATADAKLVFISVKSAKEDDNLAKEKAEKLLSELTPENFTEKGKSLSNNQDIIYQDLGT
;
A
#
# COMPACT_ATOMS: atom_id res chain seq x y z
N MET A 1 -19.49 26.07 38.17
CA MET A 1 -18.79 27.36 38.30
C MET A 1 -19.13 28.16 37.05
N GLN A 2 -19.90 29.25 37.16
CA GLN A 2 -20.20 30.11 36.00
C GLN A 2 -19.07 31.14 35.88
N ILE A 3 -18.19 30.96 34.89
CA ILE A 3 -17.14 31.93 34.54
C ILE A 3 -17.84 33.08 33.80
N LYS A 4 -17.84 34.27 34.39
CA LYS A 4 -18.64 35.41 33.89
C LYS A 4 -18.01 36.20 32.74
N ASP A 5 -16.73 35.96 32.45
CA ASP A 5 -15.95 36.68 31.43
C ASP A 5 -15.12 35.72 30.54
N LEU A 6 -15.71 34.61 30.09
CA LEU A 6 -15.02 33.73 29.15
C LEU A 6 -15.03 34.39 27.76
N ALA A 7 -13.86 34.55 27.12
CA ALA A 7 -13.81 35.15 25.79
C ALA A 7 -14.53 34.25 24.76
N PRO A 8 -15.21 34.82 23.74
CA PRO A 8 -16.02 34.08 22.77
C PRO A 8 -15.26 32.98 22.01
N GLU A 9 -13.94 33.15 21.84
CA GLU A 9 -13.06 32.16 21.24
C GLU A 9 -12.97 30.85 22.06
N TYR A 10 -13.02 30.94 23.40
CA TYR A 10 -12.99 29.76 24.27
C TYR A 10 -14.38 29.15 24.47
N GLU A 11 -15.45 29.93 24.35
CA GLU A 11 -16.82 29.40 24.40
C GLU A 11 -17.07 28.34 23.32
N ASN A 12 -16.48 28.54 22.13
CA ASN A 12 -16.58 27.58 21.02
C ASN A 12 -15.73 26.31 21.22
N LEU A 13 -14.77 26.34 22.13
CA LEU A 13 -13.89 25.21 22.47
C LEU A 13 -14.45 24.36 23.61
N ILE A 14 -15.49 24.83 24.31
CA ILE A 14 -16.17 24.02 25.31
C ILE A 14 -16.84 22.84 24.61
N GLU A 15 -16.58 21.65 25.15
CA GLU A 15 -17.19 20.41 24.69
C GLU A 15 -18.70 20.45 24.92
N LYS A 16 -19.46 20.23 23.85
CA LYS A 16 -20.91 20.13 23.86
C LYS A 16 -21.35 19.05 22.88
N THR A 17 -22.47 18.41 23.19
CA THR A 17 -23.11 17.49 22.26
C THR A 17 -23.46 18.24 20.97
N ALA A 18 -22.89 17.80 19.85
CA ALA A 18 -23.23 18.29 18.52
C ALA A 18 -24.46 17.56 17.99
N TYR A 19 -24.52 16.25 18.18
CA TYR A 19 -25.68 15.42 17.84
C TYR A 19 -25.65 14.09 18.59
N GLU A 20 -26.78 13.40 18.62
CA GLU A 20 -26.88 12.04 19.13
C GLU A 20 -27.20 11.08 17.97
N GLU A 21 -26.54 9.93 17.96
CA GLU A 21 -26.79 8.88 16.98
C GLU A 21 -26.76 7.52 17.66
N GLU A 22 -27.86 6.77 17.56
CA GLU A 22 -27.98 5.40 18.05
C GLU A 22 -27.54 5.19 19.53
N GLY A 23 -27.77 6.19 20.38
CA GLY A 23 -27.40 6.18 21.80
C GLY A 23 -25.99 6.68 22.12
N PHE A 24 -25.25 7.18 21.12
CA PHE A 24 -23.95 7.83 21.29
C PHE A 24 -24.10 9.34 21.15
N ALA A 25 -23.63 10.09 22.16
CA ALA A 25 -23.50 11.54 22.09
C ALA A 25 -22.18 11.89 21.40
N ILE A 26 -22.26 12.49 20.22
CA ILE A 26 -21.10 12.95 19.45
C ILE A 26 -20.89 14.42 19.76
N THR A 27 -19.68 14.78 20.19
CA THR A 27 -19.37 16.14 20.60
C THR A 27 -18.98 17.02 19.41
N ASN A 28 -19.00 18.33 19.60
CA ASN A 28 -18.43 19.28 18.64
C ASN A 28 -16.93 19.02 18.38
N LEU A 29 -16.18 18.57 19.38
CA LEU A 29 -14.76 18.25 19.25
C LEU A 29 -14.55 16.98 18.41
N ASP A 30 -15.36 15.95 18.62
CA ASP A 30 -15.33 14.70 17.84
C ASP A 30 -15.59 14.97 16.35
N LEU A 31 -16.67 15.71 16.07
CA LEU A 31 -17.06 16.07 14.70
C LEU A 31 -16.00 16.96 14.04
N ALA A 32 -15.46 17.95 14.77
CA ALA A 32 -14.41 18.82 14.25
C ALA A 32 -13.13 18.04 13.92
N ARG A 33 -12.70 17.12 14.80
CA ARG A 33 -11.54 16.25 14.57
C ARG A 33 -11.75 15.36 13.34
N ALA A 34 -12.90 14.70 13.23
CA ALA A 34 -13.23 13.85 12.08
C ALA A 34 -13.27 14.66 10.77
N THR A 35 -13.88 15.85 10.80
CA THR A 35 -13.94 16.78 9.66
C THR A 35 -12.55 17.22 9.24
N ALA A 36 -11.70 17.63 10.19
CA ALA A 36 -10.33 18.04 9.91
C ALA A 36 -9.51 16.91 9.27
N ASN A 37 -9.65 15.67 9.74
CA ASN A 37 -8.97 14.52 9.16
C ASN A 37 -9.38 14.28 7.69
N VAL A 38 -10.68 14.40 7.38
CA VAL A 38 -11.17 14.29 6.00
C VAL A 38 -10.63 15.43 5.14
N MET A 39 -10.66 16.67 5.65
CA MET A 39 -10.12 17.83 4.94
C MET A 39 -8.62 17.67 4.65
N LEU A 40 -7.82 17.22 5.62
CA LEU A 40 -6.38 17.02 5.44
C LEU A 40 -6.08 15.90 4.44
N GLY A 41 -6.88 14.82 4.44
CA GLY A 41 -6.68 13.69 3.54
C GLY A 41 -7.15 13.95 2.11
N GLN A 42 -8.27 14.63 1.92
CA GLN A 42 -8.93 14.78 0.61
C GLN A 42 -8.88 16.20 0.03
N LYS A 43 -8.46 17.21 0.82
CA LYS A 43 -8.39 18.63 0.41
C LYS A 43 -9.71 19.20 -0.13
N ILE A 44 -10.83 18.79 0.47
CA ILE A 44 -12.18 19.21 0.09
C ILE A 44 -12.71 20.35 0.96
N SER A 45 -13.87 20.89 0.59
CA SER A 45 -14.57 21.92 1.35
C SER A 45 -14.93 21.42 2.76
N LYS A 46 -15.11 22.36 3.70
CA LYS A 46 -15.52 22.03 5.07
C LYS A 46 -16.89 21.34 5.11
N GLU A 47 -17.85 21.81 4.32
CA GLU A 47 -19.22 21.26 4.29
C GLU A 47 -19.23 19.82 3.76
N ASP A 48 -18.49 19.54 2.69
CA ASP A 48 -18.37 18.18 2.15
C ASP A 48 -17.61 17.26 3.13
N ALA A 49 -16.57 17.78 3.78
CA ALA A 49 -15.82 17.05 4.79
C ALA A 49 -16.67 16.73 6.02
N GLU A 50 -17.51 17.65 6.49
CA GLU A 50 -18.39 17.42 7.63
C GLU A 50 -19.43 16.33 7.31
N LYS A 51 -20.00 16.35 6.09
CA LYS A 51 -20.91 15.29 5.64
C LYS A 51 -20.23 13.92 5.64
N GLN A 52 -19.03 13.82 5.06
CA GLN A 52 -18.25 12.59 5.08
C GLN A 52 -17.85 12.17 6.50
N ALA A 53 -17.50 13.12 7.37
CA ALA A 53 -17.18 12.84 8.76
C ALA A 53 -18.35 12.22 9.51
N LYS A 54 -19.58 12.73 9.33
CA LYS A 54 -20.80 12.14 9.90
C LYS A 54 -21.04 10.71 9.39
N GLU A 55 -20.84 10.47 8.09
CA GLU A 55 -20.95 9.12 7.52
C GLU A 55 -19.89 8.16 8.10
N LEU A 56 -18.66 8.62 8.31
CA LEU A 56 -17.60 7.82 8.94
C LEU A 56 -17.93 7.50 10.40
N ILE A 57 -18.40 8.48 11.17
CA ILE A 57 -18.82 8.29 12.57
C ILE A 57 -19.99 7.30 12.65
N SER A 58 -21.00 7.43 11.78
CA SER A 58 -22.11 6.49 11.69
C SER A 58 -21.65 5.04 11.44
N ARG A 59 -20.67 4.85 10.53
CA ARG A 59 -20.05 3.54 10.29
C ARG A 59 -19.31 3.02 11.51
N GLN A 60 -18.58 3.88 12.22
CA GLN A 60 -17.89 3.52 13.46
C GLN A 60 -18.87 3.11 14.55
N ILE A 61 -19.99 3.81 14.71
CA ILE A 61 -21.06 3.46 15.67
C ILE A 61 -21.60 2.05 15.38
N LYS A 62 -21.88 1.72 14.11
CA LYS A 62 -22.32 0.38 13.73
C LYS A 62 -21.29 -0.69 14.08
N MET A 63 -20.00 -0.41 13.83
CA MET A 63 -18.91 -1.31 14.22
C MET A 63 -18.81 -1.50 15.74
N VAL A 64 -18.97 -0.43 16.51
CA VAL A 64 -18.97 -0.47 17.98
C VAL A 64 -20.11 -1.32 18.51
N LYS A 65 -21.30 -1.25 17.90
CA LYS A 65 -22.41 -2.14 18.28
C LYS A 65 -22.06 -3.61 18.08
N ILE A 66 -21.50 -3.97 16.92
CA ILE A 66 -21.03 -5.34 16.65
C ILE A 66 -19.95 -5.76 17.65
N ALA A 67 -19.02 -4.86 17.98
CA ALA A 67 -17.98 -5.12 18.96
C ALA A 67 -18.57 -5.39 20.36
N LYS A 68 -19.55 -4.58 20.80
CA LYS A 68 -20.28 -4.77 22.06
C LYS A 68 -21.04 -6.10 22.07
N GLU A 69 -21.72 -6.46 20.98
CA GLU A 69 -22.42 -7.75 20.83
C GLU A 69 -21.46 -8.94 20.93
N LYS A 70 -20.22 -8.80 20.44
CA LYS A 70 -19.13 -9.78 20.60
C LYS A 70 -18.40 -9.70 21.94
N GLY A 71 -18.89 -8.88 22.87
CA GLY A 71 -18.37 -8.78 24.23
C GLY A 71 -17.04 -8.04 24.35
N VAL A 72 -16.67 -7.22 23.37
CA VAL A 72 -15.50 -6.32 23.46
C VAL A 72 -15.77 -5.27 24.54
N LYS A 73 -14.80 -5.07 25.42
CA LYS A 73 -14.82 -4.04 26.47
C LYS A 73 -13.67 -3.07 26.23
N VAL A 74 -13.93 -1.78 26.42
CA VAL A 74 -12.93 -0.71 26.28
C VAL A 74 -12.91 0.17 27.52
N ASN A 75 -11.94 1.08 27.61
CA ASN A 75 -11.87 2.03 28.72
C ASN A 75 -12.91 3.15 28.54
N GLU A 76 -13.96 3.13 29.38
CA GLU A 76 -15.05 4.11 29.34
C GLU A 76 -14.63 5.54 29.73
N ASN A 77 -13.43 5.72 30.30
CA ASN A 77 -12.89 7.04 30.64
C ASN A 77 -12.28 7.78 29.44
N LEU A 78 -12.15 7.13 28.28
CA LEU A 78 -11.64 7.74 27.06
C LEU A 78 -12.73 8.57 26.37
N ASP A 79 -12.33 9.52 25.53
CA ASP A 79 -13.27 10.21 24.64
C ASP A 79 -13.93 9.24 23.66
N THR A 80 -15.12 9.59 23.16
CA THR A 80 -15.93 8.74 22.30
C THR A 80 -15.18 8.20 21.08
N ILE A 81 -14.37 9.05 20.44
CA ILE A 81 -13.60 8.64 19.24
C ILE A 81 -12.48 7.67 19.61
N SER A 82 -11.77 7.90 20.71
CA SER A 82 -10.78 6.96 21.22
C SER A 82 -11.41 5.62 21.60
N GLN A 83 -12.58 5.62 22.25
CA GLN A 83 -13.32 4.38 22.51
C GLN A 83 -13.66 3.63 21.22
N PHE A 84 -14.07 4.34 20.16
CA PHE A 84 -14.39 3.71 18.88
C PHE A 84 -13.19 2.98 18.26
N GLN A 85 -11.98 3.55 18.41
CA GLN A 85 -10.74 2.91 17.97
C GLN A 85 -10.45 1.63 18.77
N ASP A 86 -10.59 1.68 20.09
CA ASP A 86 -10.39 0.50 20.94
C ASP A 86 -11.41 -0.60 20.63
N TYR A 87 -12.67 -0.24 20.37
CA TYR A 87 -13.70 -1.20 19.96
C TYR A 87 -13.35 -1.85 18.61
N TYR A 88 -12.82 -1.08 17.68
CA TYR A 88 -12.38 -1.60 16.38
C TYR A 88 -11.23 -2.61 16.54
N VAL A 89 -10.20 -2.27 17.33
CA VAL A 89 -9.06 -3.17 17.59
C VAL A 89 -9.54 -4.43 18.30
N GLY A 90 -10.32 -4.30 19.37
CA GLY A 90 -10.83 -5.45 20.12
C GLY A 90 -11.74 -6.35 19.28
N LEU A 91 -12.54 -5.78 18.37
CA LEU A 91 -13.33 -6.56 17.42
C LEU A 91 -12.44 -7.32 16.43
N ALA A 92 -11.39 -6.67 15.90
CA ALA A 92 -10.45 -7.32 14.99
C ALA A 92 -9.73 -8.50 15.67
N GLU A 93 -9.33 -8.35 16.92
CA GLU A 93 -8.73 -9.44 17.72
C GLU A 93 -9.70 -10.59 17.91
N LYS A 94 -10.96 -10.30 18.31
CA LYS A 94 -12.00 -11.33 18.46
C LYS A 94 -12.26 -12.10 17.18
N VAL A 95 -12.42 -11.38 16.06
CA VAL A 95 -12.65 -12.01 14.76
C VAL A 95 -11.43 -12.85 14.35
N ARG A 96 -10.20 -12.36 14.58
CA ARG A 96 -8.98 -13.13 14.30
C ARG A 96 -8.94 -14.44 15.08
N ASP A 97 -9.31 -14.43 16.36
CA ASP A 97 -9.29 -15.62 17.21
C ASP A 97 -10.39 -16.64 16.82
N GLU A 98 -11.51 -16.14 16.28
CA GLU A 98 -12.62 -16.95 15.76
C GLU A 98 -12.32 -17.56 14.38
N VAL A 99 -11.63 -16.81 13.51
CA VAL A 99 -11.31 -17.26 12.15
C VAL A 99 -10.17 -18.26 12.20
N LYS A 100 -10.51 -19.54 11.96
CA LYS A 100 -9.58 -20.65 11.86
C LYS A 100 -9.68 -21.24 10.46
N PRO A 101 -8.90 -20.71 9.48
CA PRO A 101 -8.95 -21.20 8.10
C PRO A 101 -8.64 -22.69 8.06
N THR A 102 -9.39 -23.43 7.24
CA THR A 102 -9.13 -24.84 6.98
C THR A 102 -8.06 -24.99 5.88
N ASP A 103 -7.46 -26.17 5.76
CA ASP A 103 -6.54 -26.46 4.65
C ASP A 103 -7.20 -26.27 3.28
N GLU A 104 -8.50 -26.53 3.17
CA GLU A 104 -9.28 -26.31 1.95
C GLU A 104 -9.38 -24.80 1.63
N ASP A 105 -9.63 -23.96 2.64
CA ASP A 105 -9.67 -22.50 2.48
C ASP A 105 -8.31 -21.95 2.04
N LEU A 106 -7.23 -22.45 2.64
CA LEU A 106 -5.87 -22.06 2.29
C LEU A 106 -5.50 -22.48 0.86
N LEU A 107 -5.86 -23.70 0.47
CA LEU A 107 -5.61 -24.20 -0.88
C LEU A 107 -6.40 -23.40 -1.93
N LYS A 108 -7.66 -23.08 -1.64
CA LYS A 108 -8.49 -22.23 -2.50
C LYS A 108 -7.87 -20.85 -2.66
N PHE A 109 -7.50 -20.20 -1.55
CA PHE A 109 -6.87 -18.88 -1.58
C PHE A 109 -5.54 -18.89 -2.36
N PHE A 110 -4.69 -19.89 -2.14
CA PHE A 110 -3.44 -20.05 -2.88
C PHE A 110 -3.70 -20.18 -4.38
N ASN A 111 -4.64 -21.03 -4.78
CA ASN A 111 -4.97 -21.26 -6.18
C ASN A 111 -5.50 -20.00 -6.89
N GLU A 112 -6.35 -19.22 -6.22
CA GLU A 112 -6.87 -17.95 -6.72
C GLU A 112 -5.79 -16.86 -6.83
N ASN A 113 -4.72 -16.97 -6.03
CA ASN A 113 -3.66 -15.96 -5.94
C ASN A 113 -2.29 -16.44 -6.46
N LYS A 114 -2.23 -17.54 -7.23
CA LYS A 114 -0.97 -18.15 -7.71
C LYS A 114 0.02 -17.16 -8.32
N SER A 115 -0.48 -16.18 -9.08
CA SER A 115 0.36 -15.16 -9.72
C SER A 115 1.21 -14.36 -8.72
N LYS A 116 0.71 -14.13 -7.50
CA LYS A 116 1.45 -13.41 -6.44
C LYS A 116 2.58 -14.23 -5.83
N TYR A 117 2.51 -15.56 -5.95
CA TYR A 117 3.49 -16.50 -5.42
C TYR A 117 4.43 -17.05 -6.50
N SER A 118 4.24 -16.65 -7.76
CA SER A 118 5.09 -17.07 -8.87
C SER A 118 6.47 -16.45 -8.70
N ILE A 119 7.47 -17.28 -8.41
CA ILE A 119 8.87 -16.88 -8.52
C ILE A 119 9.22 -16.98 -10.01
N PRO A 120 9.48 -15.86 -10.70
CA PRO A 120 9.88 -15.92 -12.10
C PRO A 120 11.17 -16.74 -12.21
N ALA A 121 11.26 -17.57 -13.25
CA ALA A 121 12.50 -18.27 -13.55
C ALA A 121 13.61 -17.24 -13.78
N THR A 122 14.68 -17.31 -13.00
CA THR A 122 15.92 -16.55 -13.22
C THR A 122 16.84 -17.40 -14.08
N ALA A 123 17.48 -16.80 -15.08
CA ALA A 123 18.46 -17.48 -15.91
C ALA A 123 19.76 -16.66 -15.93
N ASP A 124 20.89 -17.35 -15.74
CA ASP A 124 22.20 -16.76 -15.95
C ASP A 124 22.43 -16.56 -17.45
N ALA A 125 22.83 -15.36 -17.85
CA ALA A 125 23.06 -15.02 -19.25
C ALA A 125 24.44 -14.39 -19.44
N LYS A 126 25.12 -14.80 -20.50
CA LYS A 126 26.35 -14.15 -20.99
C LYS A 126 25.98 -13.34 -22.22
N LEU A 127 26.32 -12.05 -22.22
CA LEU A 127 25.94 -11.13 -23.29
C LEU A 127 27.19 -10.58 -24.00
N VAL A 128 27.13 -10.50 -25.32
CA VAL A 128 28.11 -9.81 -26.17
C VAL A 128 27.37 -8.70 -26.89
N PHE A 129 27.77 -7.45 -26.62
CA PHE A 129 27.24 -6.26 -27.29
C PHE A 129 28.25 -5.75 -28.31
N ILE A 130 27.79 -5.48 -29.53
CA ILE A 130 28.59 -4.83 -30.57
C ILE A 130 28.07 -3.39 -30.69
N SER A 131 28.87 -2.42 -30.26
CA SER A 131 28.57 -1.00 -30.38
C SER A 131 29.10 -0.46 -31.71
N VAL A 132 28.27 0.29 -32.43
CA VAL A 132 28.64 0.90 -33.71
C VAL A 132 28.62 2.42 -33.56
N LYS A 133 29.72 3.10 -33.83
CA LYS A 133 29.72 4.58 -33.93
C LYS A 133 29.00 4.98 -35.22
N SER A 134 28.04 5.88 -35.09
CA SER A 134 26.86 5.98 -35.94
C SER A 134 27.03 6.61 -37.33
N ALA A 135 26.57 5.89 -38.37
CA ALA A 135 25.70 6.32 -39.47
C ALA A 135 24.75 5.15 -39.87
N LYS A 136 23.59 5.41 -40.50
CA LYS A 136 22.59 4.37 -40.88
C LYS A 136 23.14 3.23 -41.75
N GLU A 137 24.22 3.47 -42.49
CA GLU A 137 24.90 2.45 -43.29
C GLU A 137 25.66 1.44 -42.41
N ASP A 138 26.00 1.81 -41.18
CA ASP A 138 26.74 0.97 -40.24
C ASP A 138 25.85 -0.03 -39.49
N ASP A 139 24.53 0.17 -39.45
CA ASP A 139 23.58 -0.74 -38.78
C ASP A 139 23.47 -2.10 -39.49
N ASN A 140 23.40 -2.09 -40.83
CA ASN A 140 23.37 -3.31 -41.62
C ASN A 140 24.69 -4.08 -41.52
N LEU A 141 25.82 -3.35 -41.54
CA LEU A 141 27.15 -3.93 -41.36
C LEU A 141 27.34 -4.52 -39.96
N ALA A 142 26.80 -3.86 -38.93
CA ALA A 142 26.84 -4.36 -37.57
C ALA A 142 25.95 -5.58 -37.37
N LYS A 143 24.77 -5.60 -38.00
CA LYS A 143 23.88 -6.76 -38.02
C LYS A 143 24.55 -7.96 -38.69
N GLU A 144 25.16 -7.77 -39.86
CA GLU A 144 25.88 -8.84 -40.57
C GLU A 144 27.06 -9.37 -39.74
N LYS A 145 27.82 -8.49 -39.09
CA LYS A 145 28.88 -8.87 -38.16
C LYS A 145 28.34 -9.66 -36.96
N ALA A 146 27.22 -9.24 -36.39
CA ALA A 146 26.59 -9.92 -35.26
C ALA A 146 26.06 -11.32 -35.65
N GLU A 147 25.42 -11.45 -36.82
CA GLU A 147 24.90 -12.72 -37.33
C GLU A 147 26.02 -13.70 -37.67
N LYS A 148 27.10 -13.21 -38.31
CA LYS A 148 28.29 -14.03 -38.56
C LYS A 148 28.92 -14.50 -37.26
N LEU A 149 29.10 -13.59 -36.30
CA LEU A 149 29.64 -13.95 -35.00
C LEU A 149 28.75 -14.97 -34.28
N LEU A 150 27.43 -14.79 -34.32
CA LEU A 150 26.46 -15.72 -33.75
C LEU A 150 26.61 -17.14 -34.33
N SER A 151 26.86 -17.27 -35.64
CA SER A 151 27.08 -18.56 -36.30
C SER A 151 28.36 -19.29 -35.85
N GLU A 152 29.35 -18.56 -35.32
CA GLU A 152 30.63 -19.09 -34.88
C GLU A 152 30.69 -19.33 -33.36
N LEU A 153 29.69 -18.84 -32.62
CA LEU A 153 29.58 -18.95 -31.18
C LEU A 153 28.84 -20.25 -30.82
N THR A 154 29.41 -20.99 -29.88
CA THR A 154 28.79 -22.15 -29.24
C THR A 154 28.81 -21.92 -27.72
N PRO A 155 27.94 -22.59 -26.94
CA PRO A 155 27.96 -22.47 -25.49
C PRO A 155 29.34 -22.69 -24.86
N GLU A 156 30.12 -23.62 -25.40
CA GLU A 156 31.44 -24.01 -24.90
C GLU A 156 32.51 -22.94 -25.20
N ASN A 157 32.42 -22.26 -26.35
CA ASN A 157 33.42 -21.29 -26.79
C ASN A 157 33.04 -19.83 -26.46
N PHE A 158 31.80 -19.57 -26.01
CA PHE A 158 31.24 -18.23 -25.85
C PHE A 158 32.04 -17.35 -24.90
N THR A 159 32.53 -17.93 -23.80
CA THR A 159 33.26 -17.18 -22.76
C THR A 159 34.65 -16.77 -23.24
N GLU A 160 35.36 -17.69 -23.89
CA GLU A 160 36.71 -17.44 -24.39
C GLU A 160 36.68 -16.46 -25.58
N LYS A 161 35.75 -16.66 -26.52
CA LYS A 161 35.54 -15.75 -27.65
C LYS A 161 35.02 -14.38 -27.21
N GLY A 162 34.07 -14.31 -26.29
CA GLY A 162 33.57 -13.05 -25.75
C GLY A 162 34.68 -12.20 -25.12
N LYS A 163 35.54 -12.80 -24.30
CA LYS A 163 36.70 -12.13 -23.69
C LYS A 163 37.72 -11.66 -24.73
N SER A 164 38.03 -12.48 -25.74
CA SER A 164 39.00 -12.10 -26.77
C SER A 164 38.49 -10.97 -27.67
N LEU A 165 37.19 -10.97 -27.98
CA LEU A 165 36.52 -9.95 -28.78
C LEU A 165 36.35 -8.62 -28.04
N SER A 166 36.18 -8.65 -26.72
CA SER A 166 36.08 -7.45 -25.86
C SER A 166 37.35 -6.59 -25.83
N ASN A 167 38.47 -7.08 -26.38
CA ASN A 167 39.69 -6.28 -26.58
C ASN A 167 39.56 -5.30 -27.76
N ASN A 168 38.50 -5.43 -28.57
CA ASN A 168 38.16 -4.48 -29.62
C ASN A 168 37.31 -3.33 -29.04
N GLN A 169 37.61 -2.08 -29.39
CA GLN A 169 36.96 -0.89 -28.83
C GLN A 169 35.44 -0.82 -29.09
N ASP A 170 34.96 -1.61 -30.05
CA ASP A 170 33.57 -1.63 -30.50
C ASP A 170 32.76 -2.82 -29.95
N ILE A 171 33.33 -3.68 -29.09
CA ILE A 171 32.64 -4.86 -28.53
C ILE A 171 32.77 -4.88 -27.00
N ILE A 172 31.64 -5.06 -26.32
CA ILE A 172 31.57 -5.20 -24.86
C ILE A 172 31.10 -6.60 -24.53
N TYR A 173 31.92 -7.35 -23.79
CA TYR A 173 31.50 -8.62 -23.19
C TYR A 173 31.08 -8.40 -21.73
N GLN A 174 29.92 -8.91 -21.37
CA GLN A 174 29.43 -8.88 -20.00
C GLN A 174 28.99 -10.27 -19.56
N ASP A 175 29.61 -10.76 -18.49
CA ASP A 175 29.16 -11.94 -17.77
C ASP A 175 28.21 -11.47 -16.66
N LEU A 176 26.91 -11.76 -16.83
CA LEU A 176 25.88 -11.38 -15.87
C LEU A 176 25.54 -12.53 -14.89
N GLY A 177 26.37 -13.57 -14.86
CA GLY A 177 26.24 -14.65 -13.87
C GLY A 177 26.73 -14.24 -12.47
N THR A 178 26.16 -14.87 -11.46
CA THR A 178 26.67 -14.94 -10.08
C THR A 178 27.53 -16.19 -9.85
#